data_AF-A0A7R9Y744-F1
#
_entry.id   AF-A0A7R9Y744-F1
#
_cell.length_a   1.000
_cell.length_b   1.000
_cell.length_c   1.000
_cell.angle_alpha   90.00
_cell.angle_beta   90.00
_cell.angle_gamma   90.00
#
_symmetry.space_group_name_H-M   'P 1'
#
loop_
_entity.id
_entity.type
_entity.pdbx_description
1 polymer ?
#
loop_
_entity_poly.entity_id
_entity_poly.type
_entity_poly.pdbx_seq_one_letter_code
_entity_poly.pdbx_strand_id
1 'polypeptide(L)'
;AAAAGGGGGAWVVTCVGSLRSARLRLAGASAGGGGDDEEEHRFLDVVGPVEVCGLVGTFAADGRCHLHATLADERGRVVGGHLVGDDLVHTTCEVVLGIARGDAAFSREHDELTGYDELVVSPADGAPSGPQRWWWPFS
;
A
#
# COMPACT_ATOMS: atom_id res chain seq x y z
N ALA A 1 -6.68 -14.05 4.91
CA ALA A 1 -8.08 -13.61 4.78
C ALA A 1 -8.33 -12.45 5.75
N ALA A 2 -8.15 -11.21 5.29
CA ALA A 2 -8.65 -10.04 5.99
C ALA A 2 -10.05 -9.75 5.44
N ALA A 3 -11.06 -10.36 6.05
CA ALA A 3 -12.45 -10.02 5.78
C ALA A 3 -13.09 -9.69 7.13
N ALA A 4 -13.28 -8.41 7.38
CA ALA A 4 -14.13 -7.91 8.46
C ALA A 4 -14.99 -6.80 7.86
N GLY A 5 -16.30 -7.02 7.90
CA GLY A 5 -17.29 -6.15 7.28
C GLY A 5 -17.31 -4.73 7.86
N GLY A 6 -17.75 -3.80 7.01
CA GLY A 6 -18.01 -2.40 7.33
C GLY A 6 -16.84 -1.49 7.00
N GLY A 7 -16.81 -0.95 5.78
CA GLY A 7 -16.09 0.26 5.33
C GLY A 7 -14.59 0.45 5.62
N GLY A 8 -13.95 -0.40 6.41
CA GLY A 8 -12.65 -0.12 7.03
C GLY A 8 -11.46 -0.12 6.08
N GLY A 9 -10.36 0.44 6.55
CA GLY A 9 -9.07 0.44 5.86
C GLY A 9 -7.97 -0.24 6.66
N ALA A 10 -6.84 -0.52 6.02
CA ALA A 10 -5.65 -0.98 6.71
C ALA A 10 -4.39 -0.31 6.16
N TRP A 11 -3.31 -0.35 6.93
CA TRP A 11 -1.99 0.10 6.50
C TRP A 11 -0.90 -0.81 7.05
N VAL A 12 0.24 -0.85 6.35
CA VAL A 12 1.40 -1.61 6.81
C VAL A 12 2.08 -0.85 7.96
N VAL A 13 2.21 -1.48 9.12
CA VAL A 13 3.01 -0.98 10.24
C VAL A 13 4.46 -1.40 10.07
N THR A 14 4.68 -2.66 9.72
CA THR A 14 6.00 -3.19 9.39
C THR A 14 5.87 -4.47 8.58
N CYS A 15 6.95 -4.79 7.86
CA CYS A 15 7.10 -6.02 7.11
C CYS A 15 8.57 -6.42 7.12
N VAL A 16 8.87 -7.65 7.52
CA VAL A 16 10.21 -8.25 7.41
C VAL A 16 10.05 -9.59 6.71
N GLY A 17 10.90 -9.88 5.72
CA GLY A 17 10.79 -11.13 4.99
C GLY A 17 11.63 -11.16 3.73
N SER A 18 11.34 -12.11 2.86
CA SER A 18 12.02 -12.26 1.58
C SER A 18 11.09 -12.68 0.45
N LEU A 19 11.43 -12.26 -0.77
CA LEU A 19 10.72 -12.59 -2.02
C LEU A 19 11.64 -13.36 -2.95
N ARG A 20 11.08 -14.25 -3.79
CA ARG A 20 11.83 -15.02 -4.82
C ARG A 20 12.17 -14.19 -6.04
N SER A 21 11.31 -13.23 -6.30
CA SER A 21 11.36 -12.24 -7.35
C SER A 21 10.37 -11.16 -6.98
N ALA A 22 10.56 -9.95 -7.51
CA ALA A 22 9.58 -8.89 -7.37
C ALA A 22 9.46 -8.08 -8.65
N ARG A 23 8.32 -7.46 -8.89
CA ARG A 23 8.19 -6.45 -9.94
C ARG A 23 7.84 -5.09 -9.34
N LEU A 24 8.65 -4.08 -9.68
CA LEU A 24 8.50 -2.73 -9.19
C LEU A 24 8.19 -1.78 -10.34
N ARG A 25 7.14 -0.98 -10.21
CA ARG A 25 6.95 0.20 -11.06
C ARG A 25 7.78 1.36 -10.49
N LEU A 26 8.67 1.92 -11.31
CA LEU A 26 9.60 2.99 -10.92
C LEU A 26 8.92 4.37 -10.97
N ALA A 27 9.58 5.35 -10.35
CA ALA A 27 9.09 6.72 -10.27
C ALA A 27 8.86 7.34 -11.65
N GLY A 28 7.83 8.16 -11.77
CA GLY A 28 7.48 8.81 -13.03
C GLY A 28 6.86 7.86 -14.05
N ALA A 29 6.42 6.66 -13.66
CA ALA A 29 5.62 5.74 -14.47
C ALA A 29 4.12 6.07 -14.43
N SER A 30 3.55 6.56 -15.52
CA SER A 30 2.11 6.79 -15.67
C SER A 30 1.36 5.54 -16.15
N ALA A 31 0.14 5.33 -15.66
CA ALA A 31 -0.75 4.26 -16.16
C ALA A 31 -1.46 4.64 -17.47
N GLY A 32 -1.48 5.93 -17.83
CA GLY A 32 -1.93 6.42 -19.13
C GLY A 32 -0.74 6.49 -20.09
N GLY A 33 -0.66 5.52 -20.99
CA GLY A 33 0.25 5.51 -22.14
C GLY A 33 -0.15 6.59 -23.14
N GLY A 34 0.81 7.43 -23.52
CA GLY A 34 0.65 8.49 -24.49
C GLY A 34 1.91 8.75 -25.31
N GLY A 35 2.79 7.76 -25.45
CA GLY A 35 4.00 7.84 -26.27
C GLY A 35 4.61 6.47 -26.49
N ASP A 36 4.83 6.14 -27.76
CA ASP A 36 5.11 4.79 -28.27
C ASP A 36 6.53 4.24 -27.98
N ASP A 37 7.37 4.93 -27.19
CA ASP A 37 8.79 4.58 -27.04
C ASP A 37 9.33 4.52 -25.59
N GLU A 38 8.52 4.76 -24.54
CA GLU A 38 9.02 4.88 -23.14
C GLU A 38 8.46 3.89 -22.10
N GLU A 39 7.59 2.95 -22.50
CA GLU A 39 6.94 2.01 -21.55
C GLU A 39 7.91 0.98 -20.93
N GLU A 40 9.01 0.66 -21.60
CA GLU A 40 9.92 -0.43 -21.21
C GLU A 40 10.82 -0.08 -20.01
N HIS A 41 11.07 1.21 -19.74
CA HIS A 41 11.96 1.66 -18.67
C HIS A 41 11.29 1.93 -17.31
N ARG A 42 9.98 1.67 -17.22
CA ARG A 42 9.15 2.06 -16.06
C ARG A 42 8.84 0.92 -15.11
N PHE A 43 9.14 -0.31 -15.48
CA PHE A 43 9.06 -1.49 -14.61
C PHE A 43 10.43 -2.12 -14.44
N LEU A 44 10.75 -2.53 -13.23
CA LEU A 44 11.96 -3.24 -12.85
C LEU A 44 11.56 -4.62 -12.36
N ASP A 45 11.92 -5.64 -13.14
CA ASP A 45 11.84 -7.04 -12.71
C ASP A 45 13.09 -7.38 -11.91
N VAL A 46 12.91 -7.61 -10.61
CA VAL A 46 13.96 -8.04 -9.69
C VAL A 46 13.98 -9.56 -9.69
N VAL A 47 14.99 -10.12 -10.36
CA VAL A 47 15.17 -11.57 -10.50
C VAL A 47 16.10 -12.10 -9.41
N GLY A 48 15.63 -13.09 -8.66
CA GLY A 48 16.39 -13.75 -7.59
C GLY A 48 15.92 -13.36 -6.18
N PRO A 49 16.41 -14.07 -5.16
CA PRO A 49 15.99 -13.86 -3.78
C PRO A 49 16.40 -12.46 -3.32
N VAL A 50 15.43 -11.75 -2.71
CA VAL A 50 15.65 -10.43 -2.13
C VAL A 50 15.03 -10.33 -0.75
N GLU A 51 15.67 -9.57 0.12
CA GLU A 51 15.16 -9.23 1.44
C GLU A 51 14.23 -8.01 1.36
N VAL A 52 13.07 -8.09 2.00
CA VAL A 52 12.14 -6.97 2.18
C VAL A 52 12.66 -6.13 3.34
N CYS A 53 13.34 -5.03 3.01
CA CYS A 53 13.85 -4.07 3.99
C CYS A 53 12.80 -3.05 4.42
N GLY A 54 11.74 -2.88 3.62
CA GLY A 54 10.61 -2.03 3.94
C GLY A 54 9.42 -2.31 3.04
N LEU A 55 8.23 -2.33 3.63
CA LEU A 55 6.96 -2.34 2.92
C LEU A 55 6.09 -1.27 3.57
N VAL A 56 5.57 -0.35 2.76
CA VAL A 56 4.68 0.72 3.23
C VAL A 56 3.50 0.82 2.29
N GLY A 57 2.34 1.19 2.82
CA GLY A 57 1.18 1.43 1.99
C GLY A 57 -0.14 1.20 2.69
N THR A 58 -1.22 1.38 1.92
CA THR A 58 -2.60 1.39 2.40
C THR A 58 -3.49 0.45 1.58
N PHE A 59 -4.47 -0.12 2.27
CA PHE A 59 -5.49 -1.02 1.72
C PHE A 59 -6.86 -0.38 1.93
N ALA A 60 -7.63 -0.29 0.84
CA ALA A 60 -9.03 0.13 0.86
C ALA A 60 -9.96 -1.07 1.05
N ALA A 61 -11.20 -0.80 1.49
CA ALA A 61 -12.19 -1.84 1.80
C ALA A 61 -12.57 -2.71 0.59
N ASP A 62 -12.47 -2.14 -0.62
CA ASP A 62 -12.78 -2.79 -1.90
C ASP A 62 -11.64 -3.66 -2.45
N GLY A 63 -10.59 -3.88 -1.65
CA GLY A 63 -9.46 -4.72 -2.00
C GLY A 63 -8.37 -4.01 -2.82
N ARG A 64 -8.56 -2.75 -3.22
CA ARG A 64 -7.49 -1.98 -3.86
C ARG A 64 -6.42 -1.61 -2.82
N CYS A 65 -5.16 -1.67 -3.21
CA CYS A 65 -4.03 -1.28 -2.36
C CYS A 65 -3.03 -0.41 -3.11
N HIS A 66 -2.21 0.31 -2.36
CA HIS A 66 -1.07 1.06 -2.89
C HIS A 66 0.12 0.75 -2.00
N LEU A 67 0.99 -0.15 -2.46
CA LEU A 67 2.14 -0.64 -1.72
C LEU A 67 3.43 -0.20 -2.40
N HIS A 68 4.37 0.31 -1.62
CA HIS A 68 5.76 0.54 -2.01
C HIS A 68 6.67 -0.39 -1.23
N ALA A 69 7.69 -0.92 -1.90
CA ALA A 69 8.67 -1.80 -1.30
C ALA A 69 10.09 -1.27 -1.47
N THR A 70 10.95 -1.60 -0.52
CA THR A 70 12.41 -1.46 -0.58
C THR A 70 13.01 -2.84 -0.42
N LEU A 71 13.76 -3.28 -1.44
CA LEU A 71 14.25 -4.65 -1.56
C LEU A 71 15.78 -4.63 -1.66
N ALA A 72 16.45 -5.53 -0.96
CA ALA A 72 17.90 -5.71 -1.02
C ALA A 72 18.28 -7.06 -1.60
N ASP A 73 19.24 -7.09 -2.53
CA ASP A 73 19.78 -8.32 -3.09
C ASP A 73 20.87 -8.95 -2.21
N GLU A 74 21.40 -10.11 -2.63
CA GLU A 74 22.49 -10.84 -1.95
C GLU A 74 23.78 -10.01 -1.74
N ARG A 75 23.94 -8.90 -2.48
CA ARG A 75 25.10 -8.00 -2.40
C ARG A 75 24.81 -6.76 -1.58
N GLY A 76 23.62 -6.65 -0.99
CA GLY A 76 23.15 -5.48 -0.25
C GLY A 76 22.80 -4.29 -1.14
N ARG A 77 22.65 -4.48 -2.46
CA ARG A 77 22.18 -3.42 -3.35
C ARG A 77 20.68 -3.26 -3.16
N VAL A 78 20.24 -2.02 -3.00
CA VAL A 78 18.85 -1.68 -2.68
C VAL A 78 18.16 -1.10 -3.91
N VAL A 79 16.96 -1.61 -4.19
CA VAL A 79 16.03 -1.05 -5.16
C VAL A 79 14.69 -0.77 -4.48
N GLY A 80 13.92 0.19 -5.00
CA GLY A 80 12.62 0.51 -4.44
C GLY A 80 11.66 1.06 -5.48
N GLY A 81 10.37 0.90 -5.20
CA GLY A 81 9.31 1.31 -6.13
C GLY A 81 7.93 0.87 -5.69
N HIS A 82 6.95 1.11 -6.56
CA HIS A 82 5.58 0.67 -6.38
C HIS A 82 5.47 -0.83 -6.70
N LEU A 83 5.03 -1.62 -5.73
CA LEU A 83 4.95 -3.07 -5.83
C LEU A 83 3.79 -3.47 -6.75
N VAL A 84 4.06 -4.28 -7.78
CA VAL A 84 3.04 -4.69 -8.76
C VAL A 84 3.13 -6.19 -9.05
N GLY A 85 1.98 -6.83 -9.24
CA GLY A 85 1.90 -8.23 -9.61
C GLY A 85 1.86 -9.19 -8.41
N ASP A 86 2.03 -10.48 -8.72
CA ASP A 86 1.91 -11.58 -7.76
C ASP A 86 3.29 -12.00 -7.22
N ASP A 87 3.90 -11.14 -6.39
CA ASP A 87 5.23 -11.42 -5.85
C ASP A 87 5.19 -12.67 -4.95
N LEU A 88 6.16 -13.57 -5.18
CA LEU A 88 6.21 -14.85 -4.48
C LEU A 88 7.13 -14.76 -3.26
N VAL A 89 6.56 -14.95 -2.07
CA VAL A 89 7.33 -15.10 -0.83
C VAL A 89 8.36 -16.22 -0.99
N HIS A 90 9.61 -15.96 -0.59
CA HIS A 90 10.68 -16.95 -0.64
C HIS A 90 10.68 -17.84 0.60
N THR A 91 11.02 -17.29 1.77
CA THR A 91 11.00 -18.03 3.04
C THR A 91 9.83 -17.63 3.92
N THR A 92 9.74 -16.34 4.27
CA THR A 92 8.70 -15.76 5.11
C THR A 92 8.43 -14.32 4.70
N CYS A 93 7.25 -13.82 5.09
CA CYS A 93 6.90 -12.41 5.03
C CYS A 93 6.04 -12.10 6.25
N GLU A 94 6.67 -11.53 7.28
CA GLU A 94 6.07 -11.20 8.57
C GLU A 94 5.49 -9.80 8.50
N VAL A 95 4.19 -9.71 8.16
CA VAL A 95 3.49 -8.44 7.97
C VAL A 95 2.64 -8.11 9.20
N VAL A 96 2.83 -6.90 9.73
CA VAL A 96 1.97 -6.32 10.77
C VAL A 96 1.13 -5.21 10.15
N LEU A 97 -0.20 -5.31 10.32
CA LEU A 97 -1.16 -4.34 9.79
C LEU A 97 -1.82 -3.55 10.92
N GLY A 98 -1.93 -2.23 10.72
CA GLY A 98 -2.88 -1.39 11.43
C GLY A 98 -4.22 -1.45 10.72
N ILE A 99 -5.31 -1.48 11.47
CA ILE A 99 -6.67 -1.60 10.92
C ILE A 99 -7.51 -0.46 11.49
N ALA A 100 -8.10 0.35 10.62
CA ALA A 100 -9.11 1.34 10.99
C ALA A 100 -10.41 0.60 11.30
N ARG A 101 -10.89 0.71 12.55
CA ARG A 101 -12.08 -0.02 13.03
C ARG A 101 -13.13 0.98 13.51
N GLY A 102 -14.13 1.22 12.66
CA GLY A 102 -15.34 1.96 13.02
C GLY A 102 -15.17 3.48 13.16
N ASP A 103 -13.97 4.00 12.95
CA ASP A 103 -13.62 5.42 12.99
C ASP A 103 -13.35 5.98 11.60
N ALA A 104 -12.67 5.23 10.75
CA ALA A 104 -12.32 5.64 9.40
C ALA A 104 -12.60 4.54 8.36
N ALA A 105 -13.02 5.00 7.18
CA ALA A 105 -13.22 4.22 5.98
C ALA A 105 -12.23 4.67 4.90
N PHE A 106 -11.60 3.71 4.23
CA PHE A 106 -10.64 3.98 3.16
C PHE A 106 -11.26 3.57 1.83
N SER A 107 -11.44 4.54 0.94
CA SER A 107 -11.84 4.35 -0.45
C SER A 107 -10.73 4.81 -1.39
N ARG A 108 -10.86 4.48 -2.67
CA ARG A 108 -10.10 5.15 -3.72
C ARG A 108 -11.04 5.78 -4.72
N GLU A 109 -10.88 7.07 -4.96
CA GLU A 109 -11.73 7.87 -5.84
C GLU A 109 -10.88 8.50 -6.92
N HIS A 110 -11.44 8.59 -8.13
CA HIS A 110 -10.75 9.17 -9.27
C HIS A 110 -10.50 10.67 -9.04
N ASP A 111 -9.24 11.09 -9.10
CA ASP A 111 -8.83 12.49 -9.07
C ASP A 111 -8.47 12.95 -10.50
N GLU A 112 -9.25 13.88 -11.05
CA GLU A 112 -9.04 14.46 -12.39
C GLU A 112 -7.68 15.17 -12.53
N LEU A 113 -7.09 15.67 -11.44
CA LEU A 113 -5.79 16.36 -11.47
C LEU A 113 -4.63 15.39 -11.61
N THR A 114 -4.71 14.23 -10.95
CA THR A 114 -3.64 13.22 -10.98
C THR A 114 -3.87 12.19 -12.08
N GLY A 115 -5.13 11.98 -12.48
CA GLY A 115 -5.57 10.92 -13.39
C GLY A 115 -5.59 9.53 -12.75
N TYR A 116 -5.48 9.42 -11.42
CA TYR A 116 -5.45 8.15 -10.68
C TYR A 116 -6.54 8.07 -9.63
N ASP A 117 -6.78 6.85 -9.16
CA ASP A 117 -7.64 6.59 -8.01
C ASP A 117 -6.85 6.82 -6.71
N GLU A 118 -7.04 8.01 -6.13
CA GLU A 118 -6.35 8.46 -4.93
C GLU A 118 -7.04 8.00 -3.66
N LEU A 119 -6.26 7.86 -2.58
CA LEU A 119 -6.80 7.47 -1.27
C LEU A 119 -7.71 8.57 -0.73
N VAL A 120 -8.94 8.20 -0.38
CA VAL A 120 -9.86 9.03 0.40
C VAL A 120 -10.06 8.38 1.75
N VAL A 121 -9.92 9.17 2.82
CA VAL A 121 -10.19 8.75 4.20
C VAL A 121 -11.40 9.52 4.70
N SER A 122 -12.48 8.80 4.97
CA SER A 122 -13.72 9.37 5.48
C SER A 122 -14.05 8.78 6.86
N PRO A 123 -14.91 9.43 7.67
CA PRO A 123 -15.48 8.77 8.83
C PRO A 123 -16.23 7.50 8.41
N ALA A 124 -16.09 6.41 9.16
CA ALA A 124 -16.86 5.20 8.88
C ALA A 124 -18.38 5.46 9.06
N ASP A 125 -19.23 4.77 8.28
CA ASP A 125 -20.68 4.88 8.42
C ASP A 125 -21.13 4.60 9.86
N GLY A 126 -21.76 5.57 10.50
CA GLY A 126 -22.18 5.50 11.90
C GLY A 126 -21.18 6.06 12.91
N ALA A 127 -20.04 6.60 12.48
CA ALA A 127 -19.15 7.38 13.35
C ALA A 127 -19.90 8.63 13.86
N PRO A 128 -19.82 8.96 15.17
CA PRO A 128 -20.55 10.10 15.72
C PRO A 128 -20.09 11.40 15.03
N SER A 129 -21.00 12.06 14.33
CA SER A 129 -20.78 13.30 13.57
C SER A 129 -20.77 14.56 14.44
N GLY A 130 -20.13 14.49 15.61
CA GLY A 130 -20.04 15.61 16.56
C GLY A 130 -18.63 15.84 17.07
N PRO A 131 -18.30 17.05 17.57
CA PRO A 131 -17.01 17.30 18.20
C PRO A 131 -16.85 16.36 19.39
N GLN A 132 -15.85 15.47 19.32
CA GLN A 132 -15.39 14.65 20.44
C GLN A 132 -14.82 15.59 21.51
N ARG A 133 -15.69 16.16 22.35
CA ARG A 133 -15.29 17.02 23.47
C ARG A 133 -14.76 16.11 24.58
N TRP A 134 -13.45 15.94 24.61
CA TRP A 134 -12.70 15.32 25.70
C TRP A 134 -12.74 16.23 26.93
N TRP A 135 -13.85 16.24 27.68
CA TRP A 135 -13.85 16.77 29.05
C TRP A 135 -13.77 15.60 30.03
N TRP A 136 -12.59 15.42 30.63
CA TRP A 136 -12.37 14.54 31.78
C TRP A 136 -13.13 15.08 33.00
N PRO A 137 -13.81 14.24 33.80
CA PRO A 137 -14.25 14.65 35.13
C PRO A 137 -13.17 14.27 36.14
N PHE A 138 -12.44 15.27 36.64
CA PHE A 138 -11.90 15.20 37.99
C PHE A 138 -12.68 16.19 38.85
N SER A 139 -13.50 15.65 39.75
CA SER A 139 -13.84 16.22 41.05
C SER A 139 -13.95 15.07 42.04
#